data_AF-A0A9C8WKG4-F1
#
_entry.id   AF-A0A9C8WKG4-F1
#
_cell.length_a   1.000
_cell.length_b   1.000
_cell.length_c   1.000
_cell.angle_alpha   90.00
_cell.angle_beta   90.00
_cell.angle_gamma   90.00
#
_symmetry.space_group_name_H-M   'P 1'
#
loop_
_entity.id
_entity.type
_entity.pdbx_description
1 polymer ?
#
loop_
_entity_poly.entity_id
_entity_poly.type
_entity_poly.pdbx_seq_one_letter_code
_entity_poly.pdbx_strand_id
1 'polypeptide(L)'
;MFPGQSFTSPTPEQDPPKKGQGILEFALVLPVLLILVLGIIEMARAFEAWLVVSNAARTGVRYGVTGDYNASNYCTGSPAIADLDGDGLACEQEDNKADRTAEVDYARLLSIYDAVNSAEVAIQLDRSASQGQPGYIHTTVCSFVNAPQNNQYNPPPADTCQQPGPDGVLGTGDDIIADDPGNPEEGPTRILVSVTFQHPVIAPLISSIMPSITLHAERTGYLENFRVARVLAIPPNPNVPTVTPAPTDTPLPPTATPTPDCNNYVLGTFQYYGSGLLEIPVSNYDWGDAEVESVSIDWQYAEDFGNQVRGRNINVDFMQWDDIRRDEYGQNGNPSFDWDNLRRLITSDGNGGPQFNTPPAVSVNPIPSDRNDFPAGYTRYIRLDFDNQWSNWQNDLLDSDYGVTVNFTNGCVLNRPATPRPIPTRTPTPTPLPACEGTTSLPGPMLDPADGWFGRDIGTTTTGTSIEEAASLPDANPARQIRICGSGADIWGSSDGFRYVARTSDSGILEFQARLIAYAAPGETPNAWAKVGLMIRSATNPSAAHAHMLTAYANGKRFQYR
;
A
#
# COMPACT_ATOMS: atom_id res chain seq x y z
N MET A 1 -114.55 -21.79 15.49
CA MET A 1 -113.48 -21.04 14.78
C MET A 1 -112.39 -20.78 15.81
N PHE A 2 -111.28 -21.51 15.74
CA PHE A 2 -110.08 -21.34 16.57
C PHE A 2 -109.33 -20.04 16.17
N PRO A 3 -108.24 -19.62 16.84
CA PRO A 3 -108.19 -18.91 18.12
C PRO A 3 -107.43 -17.57 17.98
N GLY A 4 -107.71 -16.57 18.83
CA GLY A 4 -106.90 -15.34 18.88
C GLY A 4 -105.89 -15.40 20.02
N GLN A 5 -104.74 -16.04 19.83
CA GLN A 5 -103.63 -15.89 20.80
C GLN A 5 -102.99 -14.51 20.62
N SER A 6 -103.03 -13.69 21.68
CA SER A 6 -102.32 -12.42 21.75
C SER A 6 -100.82 -12.69 21.91
N PHE A 7 -100.05 -12.42 20.85
CA PHE A 7 -98.59 -12.34 20.93
C PHE A 7 -98.21 -11.06 21.68
N THR A 8 -97.82 -11.18 22.95
CA THR A 8 -97.01 -10.15 23.61
C THR A 8 -95.59 -10.27 23.10
N SER A 9 -95.17 -9.30 22.29
CA SER A 9 -93.77 -9.15 21.88
C SER A 9 -92.89 -9.02 23.13
N PRO A 10 -91.79 -9.79 23.25
CA PRO A 10 -90.84 -9.54 24.32
C PRO A 10 -90.25 -8.15 24.11
N THR A 11 -90.33 -7.31 25.15
CA THR A 11 -89.56 -6.07 25.23
C THR A 11 -88.09 -6.40 24.97
N PRO A 12 -87.38 -5.67 24.09
CA PRO A 12 -85.96 -5.90 23.90
C PRO A 12 -85.28 -5.65 25.23
N GLU A 13 -84.73 -6.72 25.83
CA GLU A 13 -83.79 -6.62 26.93
C GLU A 13 -82.63 -5.79 26.39
N GLN A 14 -82.58 -4.51 26.78
CA GLN A 14 -81.46 -3.65 26.46
C GLN A 14 -80.29 -4.15 27.31
N ASP A 15 -79.48 -5.02 26.71
CA ASP A 15 -78.19 -5.41 27.25
C ASP A 15 -77.43 -4.14 27.69
N PRO A 16 -76.93 -4.09 28.93
CA PRO A 16 -76.21 -2.93 29.42
C PRO A 16 -75.04 -2.61 28.48
N PRO A 17 -74.79 -1.33 28.15
CA PRO A 17 -73.73 -0.97 27.22
C PRO A 17 -72.40 -1.56 27.71
N LYS A 18 -71.77 -2.42 26.89
CA LYS A 18 -70.49 -3.08 27.16
C LYS A 18 -69.34 -2.05 27.19
N LYS A 19 -69.30 -1.21 28.21
CA LYS A 19 -68.21 -0.27 28.49
C LYS A 19 -67.02 -1.07 29.01
N GLY A 20 -66.07 -1.39 28.13
CA GLY A 20 -64.81 -2.06 28.51
C GLY A 20 -64.34 -3.16 27.56
N GLN A 21 -65.19 -3.64 26.64
CA GLN A 21 -64.81 -4.72 25.71
C GLN A 21 -63.65 -4.30 24.80
N GLY A 22 -63.63 -3.06 24.30
CA GLY A 22 -62.53 -2.56 23.47
C GLY A 22 -61.18 -2.45 24.20
N ILE A 23 -61.17 -2.19 25.51
CA ILE A 23 -59.94 -2.22 26.32
C ILE A 23 -59.42 -3.66 26.45
N LEU A 24 -60.32 -4.63 26.60
CA LEU A 24 -59.95 -6.04 26.70
C LEU A 24 -59.37 -6.58 25.39
N GLU A 25 -60.02 -6.27 24.25
CA GLU A 25 -59.53 -6.65 22.93
C GLU A 25 -58.17 -6.00 22.64
N PHE A 26 -57.99 -4.72 22.97
CA PHE A 26 -56.69 -4.05 22.85
C PHE A 26 -55.62 -4.66 23.76
N ALA A 27 -55.96 -4.98 25.01
CA ALA A 27 -55.04 -5.60 25.96
C ALA A 27 -54.58 -7.00 25.52
N LEU A 28 -55.39 -7.73 24.76
CA LEU A 28 -55.04 -9.04 24.21
C LEU A 28 -54.24 -8.93 22.90
N VAL A 29 -54.52 -7.95 22.04
CA VAL A 29 -53.81 -7.75 20.77
C VAL A 29 -52.46 -7.08 20.97
N LEU A 30 -52.34 -6.15 21.92
CA LEU A 30 -51.12 -5.40 22.21
C LEU A 30 -49.87 -6.29 22.40
N PRO A 31 -49.86 -7.34 23.26
CA PRO A 31 -48.68 -8.17 23.43
C PRO A 31 -48.30 -8.92 22.14
N VAL A 32 -49.27 -9.38 21.35
CA VAL A 32 -49.01 -10.05 20.07
C VAL A 32 -48.40 -9.08 19.07
N LEU A 33 -48.95 -7.86 18.98
CA LEU A 33 -48.44 -6.80 18.12
C LEU A 33 -47.02 -6.38 18.52
N LEU A 34 -46.75 -6.24 19.82
CA LEU A 34 -45.43 -5.88 20.33
C LEU A 34 -44.38 -6.96 20.03
N ILE A 35 -44.72 -8.24 20.19
CA ILE A 35 -43.83 -9.35 19.81
C ILE A 35 -43.53 -9.31 18.31
N LEU A 36 -44.54 -9.06 17.47
CA LEU A 36 -44.36 -8.98 16.02
C LEU A 36 -43.46 -7.80 15.62
N VAL A 37 -43.72 -6.59 16.15
CA VAL A 37 -42.94 -5.40 15.82
C VAL A 37 -41.50 -5.51 16.34
N LEU A 38 -41.32 -5.92 17.61
CA LEU A 38 -39.99 -6.12 18.18
C LEU A 38 -39.23 -7.25 17.46
N GLY A 39 -39.92 -8.30 17.02
CA GLY A 39 -39.33 -9.37 16.22
C GLY A 39 -38.84 -8.89 14.85
N ILE A 40 -39.62 -8.05 14.16
CA ILE A 40 -39.19 -7.43 12.88
C ILE A 40 -37.97 -6.53 13.10
N ILE A 41 -37.97 -5.72 14.17
CA ILE A 41 -36.84 -4.85 14.50
C ILE A 41 -35.58 -5.67 14.80
N GLU A 42 -35.69 -6.74 15.58
CA GLU A 42 -34.56 -7.60 15.92
C GLU A 42 -34.00 -8.30 14.68
N MET A 43 -34.88 -8.82 13.81
CA MET A 43 -34.45 -9.43 12.54
C MET A 43 -33.74 -8.42 11.63
N ALA A 44 -34.25 -7.19 11.54
CA ALA A 44 -33.62 -6.13 10.75
C ALA A 44 -32.22 -5.78 11.27
N ARG A 45 -32.05 -5.67 12.59
CA ARG A 45 -30.74 -5.42 13.23
C ARG A 45 -29.78 -6.60 13.05
N ALA A 46 -30.26 -7.83 13.20
CA ALA A 46 -29.44 -9.02 12.99
C ALA A 46 -28.96 -9.13 11.53
N PHE A 47 -29.83 -8.81 10.57
CA PHE A 47 -29.49 -8.80 9.16
C PHE A 47 -28.48 -7.70 8.81
N GLU A 48 -28.67 -6.49 9.34
CA GLU A 48 -27.71 -5.38 9.21
C GLU A 48 -26.33 -5.76 9.77
N ALA A 49 -26.29 -6.32 10.98
CA ALA A 49 -25.05 -6.81 11.57
C ALA A 49 -24.39 -7.91 10.73
N TRP A 50 -25.17 -8.83 10.16
CA TRP A 50 -24.64 -9.89 9.30
C TRP A 50 -24.02 -9.34 8.01
N LEU A 51 -24.61 -8.29 7.42
CA LEU A 51 -24.03 -7.59 6.27
C LEU A 51 -22.71 -6.91 6.61
N VAL A 52 -22.61 -6.28 7.78
CA VAL A 52 -21.37 -5.66 8.28
C VAL A 52 -20.28 -6.70 8.47
N VAL A 53 -20.56 -7.79 9.18
CA VAL A 53 -19.61 -8.91 9.39
C VAL A 53 -19.16 -9.51 8.05
N SER A 54 -20.11 -9.70 7.11
CA SER A 54 -19.81 -10.19 5.75
C SER A 54 -18.95 -9.23 4.93
N ASN A 55 -19.11 -7.92 5.11
CA ASN A 55 -18.30 -6.91 4.45
C ASN A 55 -16.90 -6.82 5.08
N ALA A 56 -16.82 -6.91 6.41
CA ALA A 56 -15.56 -6.89 7.15
C ALA A 56 -14.64 -8.06 6.75
N ALA A 57 -15.17 -9.28 6.68
CA ALA A 57 -14.44 -10.44 6.16
C ALA A 57 -13.95 -10.24 4.71
N ARG A 58 -14.74 -9.56 3.85
CA ARG A 58 -14.32 -9.25 2.46
C ARG A 58 -13.19 -8.23 2.41
N THR A 59 -13.26 -7.19 3.23
CA THR A 59 -12.22 -6.17 3.32
C THR A 59 -10.91 -6.78 3.83
N GLY A 60 -10.99 -7.60 4.88
CA GLY A 60 -9.84 -8.33 5.44
C GLY A 60 -9.16 -9.20 4.40
N VAL A 61 -9.90 -10.04 3.67
CA VAL A 61 -9.30 -10.87 2.60
C VAL A 61 -8.72 -10.02 1.48
N ARG A 62 -9.43 -8.99 1.01
CA ARG A 62 -8.93 -8.11 -0.07
C ARG A 62 -7.62 -7.44 0.28
N TYR A 63 -7.45 -7.07 1.54
CA TYR A 63 -6.18 -6.55 2.04
C TYR A 63 -5.15 -7.67 2.14
N GLY A 64 -5.50 -8.78 2.81
CA GLY A 64 -4.59 -9.90 3.04
C GLY A 64 -4.00 -10.50 1.76
N VAL A 65 -4.77 -10.60 0.66
CA VAL A 65 -4.27 -11.17 -0.60
C VAL A 65 -3.15 -10.37 -1.25
N THR A 66 -2.96 -9.10 -0.86
CA THR A 66 -1.89 -8.24 -1.38
C THR A 66 -0.52 -8.60 -0.80
N GLY A 67 -0.47 -9.24 0.37
CA GLY A 67 0.76 -9.45 1.12
C GLY A 67 1.38 -8.16 1.71
N ASP A 68 0.67 -7.03 1.63
CA ASP A 68 1.13 -5.74 2.14
C ASP A 68 0.86 -5.58 3.65
N TYR A 69 1.63 -4.73 4.32
CA TYR A 69 1.51 -4.45 5.76
C TYR A 69 1.87 -3.01 6.10
N ASN A 70 1.27 -2.49 7.16
CA ASN A 70 1.54 -1.13 7.61
C ASN A 70 2.83 -1.07 8.45
N ALA A 71 3.96 -0.98 7.75
CA ALA A 71 5.27 -0.86 8.38
C ALA A 71 5.35 0.31 9.38
N SER A 72 4.70 1.44 9.09
CA SER A 72 4.74 2.61 9.97
C SER A 72 4.05 2.40 11.32
N ASN A 73 3.00 1.57 11.38
CA ASN A 73 2.27 1.34 12.63
C ASN A 73 2.87 0.20 13.47
N TYR A 74 3.48 -0.80 12.82
CA TYR A 74 3.87 -2.04 13.50
C TYR A 74 5.37 -2.27 13.56
N CYS A 75 6.12 -1.77 12.57
CA CYS A 75 7.56 -1.97 12.44
C CYS A 75 8.38 -0.75 12.87
N THR A 76 7.74 0.30 13.40
CA THR A 76 8.43 1.50 13.90
C THR A 76 8.00 1.84 15.32
N GLY A 77 8.91 2.41 16.11
CA GLY A 77 8.72 2.66 17.53
C GLY A 77 9.81 1.99 18.37
N SER A 78 9.86 2.30 19.67
CA SER A 78 10.75 1.61 20.60
C SER A 78 9.97 1.33 21.90
N PRO A 79 9.58 0.07 22.16
CA PRO A 79 9.66 -1.07 21.23
C PRO A 79 8.67 -0.95 20.07
N ALA A 80 9.01 -1.50 18.90
CA ALA A 80 8.02 -1.68 17.84
C ALA A 80 7.03 -2.79 18.26
N ILE A 81 5.81 -2.77 17.73
CA ILE A 81 4.80 -3.79 18.10
C ILE A 81 5.16 -5.16 17.50
N ALA A 82 5.78 -5.15 16.33
CA ALA A 82 6.22 -6.35 15.63
C ALA A 82 7.64 -6.80 15.99
N ASP A 83 8.34 -6.10 16.88
CA ASP A 83 9.61 -6.54 17.47
C ASP A 83 9.32 -7.70 18.44
N LEU A 84 9.46 -8.93 17.95
CA LEU A 84 9.02 -10.14 18.67
C LEU A 84 10.08 -10.66 19.64
N ASP A 85 11.35 -10.37 19.40
CA ASP A 85 12.46 -10.84 20.22
C ASP A 85 13.01 -9.78 21.19
N GLY A 86 12.59 -8.52 21.03
CA GLY A 86 12.87 -7.40 21.91
C GLY A 86 14.26 -6.80 21.73
N ASP A 87 14.92 -7.03 20.59
CA ASP A 87 16.26 -6.54 20.32
C ASP A 87 16.28 -5.06 19.85
N GLY A 88 15.11 -4.51 19.52
CA GLY A 88 14.89 -3.12 19.11
C GLY A 88 14.97 -2.89 17.60
N LEU A 89 15.19 -3.93 16.80
CA LEU A 89 14.92 -3.97 15.38
C LEU A 89 13.46 -4.46 15.18
N ALA A 90 12.94 -4.28 13.97
CA ALA A 90 11.61 -4.80 13.62
C ALA A 90 11.43 -4.89 12.09
N CYS A 91 10.84 -5.98 11.62
CA CYS A 91 10.50 -6.24 10.24
C CYS A 91 11.72 -6.05 9.30
N GLU A 92 11.68 -5.11 8.35
CA GLU A 92 12.79 -4.86 7.41
C GLU A 92 14.08 -4.34 8.07
N GLN A 93 14.02 -3.95 9.35
CA GLN A 93 15.21 -3.59 10.13
C GLN A 93 15.94 -4.84 10.67
N GLU A 94 15.27 -5.99 10.73
CA GLU A 94 15.84 -7.25 11.20
C GLU A 94 16.89 -7.80 10.24
N ASP A 95 18.03 -8.19 10.83
CA ASP A 95 19.13 -8.82 10.10
C ASP A 95 18.91 -10.33 9.93
N ASN A 96 18.32 -11.00 10.93
CA ASN A 96 17.96 -12.39 10.88
C ASN A 96 16.74 -12.60 9.99
N LYS A 97 16.90 -13.39 8.92
CA LYS A 97 15.80 -13.69 7.98
C LYS A 97 14.62 -14.36 8.69
N ALA A 98 14.86 -15.26 9.64
CA ALA A 98 13.80 -15.99 10.32
C ALA A 98 12.96 -15.04 11.20
N ASP A 99 13.65 -14.18 11.97
CA ASP A 99 13.00 -13.19 12.82
C ASP A 99 12.29 -12.15 11.95
N ARG A 100 12.95 -11.57 10.93
CA ARG A 100 12.31 -10.69 9.94
C ARG A 100 11.01 -11.27 9.37
N THR A 101 11.03 -12.54 8.99
CA THR A 101 9.86 -13.20 8.39
C THR A 101 8.73 -13.30 9.41
N ALA A 102 9.03 -13.76 10.63
CA ALA A 102 8.05 -13.86 11.70
C ALA A 102 7.44 -12.51 12.06
N GLU A 103 8.24 -11.45 12.07
CA GLU A 103 7.80 -10.10 12.41
C GLU A 103 7.02 -9.42 11.28
N VAL A 104 7.44 -9.60 10.03
CA VAL A 104 6.67 -9.14 8.86
C VAL A 104 5.33 -9.85 8.80
N ASP A 105 5.30 -11.16 9.03
CA ASP A 105 4.05 -11.92 9.09
C ASP A 105 3.19 -11.44 10.27
N TYR A 106 3.75 -11.20 11.45
CA TYR A 106 3.00 -10.60 12.54
C TYR A 106 2.44 -9.21 12.21
N ALA A 107 3.22 -8.35 11.55
CA ALA A 107 2.77 -7.02 11.09
C ALA A 107 1.66 -7.13 10.02
N ARG A 108 1.74 -8.11 9.11
CA ARG A 108 0.67 -8.42 8.14
C ARG A 108 -0.60 -8.85 8.84
N LEU A 109 -0.49 -9.74 9.82
CA LEU A 109 -1.63 -10.21 10.59
C LEU A 109 -2.36 -9.05 11.27
N LEU A 110 -1.61 -8.17 11.96
CA LEU A 110 -2.18 -6.98 12.58
C LEU A 110 -2.80 -6.01 11.56
N SER A 111 -2.17 -5.86 10.39
CA SER A 111 -2.70 -5.02 9.30
C SER A 111 -4.02 -5.57 8.73
N ILE A 112 -4.17 -6.89 8.64
CA ILE A 112 -5.43 -7.53 8.26
C ILE A 112 -6.50 -7.25 9.33
N TYR A 113 -6.16 -7.34 10.61
CA TYR A 113 -7.09 -6.97 11.69
C TYR A 113 -7.51 -5.51 11.60
N ASP A 114 -6.59 -4.58 11.35
CA ASP A 114 -6.91 -3.16 11.14
C ASP A 114 -7.87 -2.96 9.96
N ALA A 115 -7.64 -3.68 8.85
CA ALA A 115 -8.53 -3.64 7.69
C ALA A 115 -9.94 -4.16 8.02
N VAL A 116 -10.05 -5.24 8.79
CA VAL A 116 -11.33 -5.77 9.28
C VAL A 116 -12.00 -4.78 10.23
N ASN A 117 -11.27 -4.30 11.25
CA ASN A 117 -11.74 -3.33 12.24
C ASN A 117 -12.27 -2.04 11.58
N SER A 118 -11.66 -1.60 10.48
CA SER A 118 -12.11 -0.40 9.74
C SER A 118 -13.49 -0.57 9.08
N ALA A 119 -13.91 -1.82 8.84
CA ALA A 119 -15.18 -2.16 8.20
C ALA A 119 -16.30 -2.49 9.21
N GLU A 120 -15.99 -2.56 10.51
CA GLU A 120 -16.93 -2.88 11.61
C GLU A 120 -17.77 -1.68 12.06
N VAL A 121 -18.31 -0.91 11.11
CA VAL A 121 -19.14 0.27 11.40
C VAL A 121 -20.60 -0.12 11.62
N ALA A 122 -21.31 0.68 12.43
CA ALA A 122 -22.76 0.60 12.68
C ALA A 122 -23.29 -0.59 13.52
N ILE A 123 -22.42 -1.51 13.96
CA ILE A 123 -22.80 -2.59 14.89
C ILE A 123 -22.52 -2.24 16.35
N GLN A 124 -23.29 -2.83 17.28
CA GLN A 124 -23.12 -2.65 18.73
C GLN A 124 -21.98 -3.54 19.25
N LEU A 125 -20.77 -2.98 19.24
CA LEU A 125 -19.55 -3.66 19.69
C LEU A 125 -19.28 -3.37 21.16
N ASP A 126 -18.80 -4.40 21.86
CA ASP A 126 -18.12 -4.27 23.13
C ASP A 126 -16.78 -5.01 23.03
N ARG A 127 -15.69 -4.26 22.82
CA ARG A 127 -14.34 -4.83 22.71
C ARG A 127 -13.81 -5.41 24.02
N SER A 128 -14.51 -5.20 25.13
CA SER A 128 -14.19 -5.80 26.43
C SER A 128 -15.00 -7.07 26.73
N ALA A 129 -16.00 -7.39 25.90
CA ALA A 129 -16.79 -8.60 26.04
C ALA A 129 -15.91 -9.84 25.79
N SER A 130 -16.17 -10.92 26.53
CA SER A 130 -15.56 -12.22 26.29
C SER A 130 -16.39 -13.07 25.33
N GLN A 131 -15.80 -14.14 24.81
CA GLN A 131 -16.47 -15.04 23.87
C GLN A 131 -17.83 -15.52 24.41
N GLY A 132 -18.87 -15.36 23.59
CA GLY A 132 -20.26 -15.68 23.94
C GLY A 132 -21.03 -14.56 24.65
N GLN A 133 -20.39 -13.47 25.08
CA GLN A 133 -21.06 -12.31 25.64
C GLN A 133 -21.60 -11.38 24.54
N PRO A 134 -22.72 -10.66 24.77
CA PRO A 134 -23.26 -9.71 23.79
C PRO A 134 -22.24 -8.63 23.42
N GLY A 135 -22.08 -8.34 22.13
CA GLY A 135 -21.15 -7.33 21.63
C GLY A 135 -19.73 -7.86 21.35
N TYR A 136 -19.42 -9.12 21.69
CA TYR A 136 -18.14 -9.75 21.36
C TYR A 136 -17.92 -9.86 19.86
N ILE A 137 -16.71 -9.50 19.39
CA ILE A 137 -16.27 -9.71 18.01
C ILE A 137 -14.89 -10.36 18.00
N HIS A 138 -14.70 -11.31 17.09
CA HIS A 138 -13.44 -11.99 16.88
C HIS A 138 -13.15 -12.09 15.38
N THR A 139 -11.88 -11.91 15.03
CA THR A 139 -11.38 -12.09 13.67
C THR A 139 -10.32 -13.18 13.73
N THR A 140 -10.43 -14.16 12.84
CA THR A 140 -9.46 -15.25 12.72
C THR A 140 -8.90 -15.24 11.31
N VAL A 141 -7.58 -15.24 11.18
CA VAL A 141 -6.88 -15.36 9.89
C VAL A 141 -6.18 -16.70 9.83
N CYS A 142 -6.40 -17.45 8.74
CA CYS A 142 -5.82 -18.78 8.56
C CYS A 142 -5.27 -18.92 7.15
N SER A 143 -4.01 -19.33 7.04
CA SER A 143 -3.35 -19.60 5.77
C SER A 143 -3.48 -21.09 5.40
N PHE A 144 -3.40 -21.41 4.11
CA PHE A 144 -3.39 -22.77 3.61
C PHE A 144 -2.31 -22.92 2.54
N VAL A 145 -1.19 -23.55 2.90
CA VAL A 145 -0.04 -23.80 2.03
C VAL A 145 -0.14 -25.21 1.44
N ASN A 146 0.31 -25.40 0.20
CA ASN A 146 0.30 -26.72 -0.42
C ASN A 146 1.38 -27.64 0.19
N ALA A 147 0.94 -28.48 1.12
CA ALA A 147 1.44 -29.80 1.56
C ALA A 147 2.97 -30.04 1.65
N PRO A 148 3.44 -30.61 2.77
CA PRO A 148 2.83 -31.84 3.29
C PRO A 148 1.73 -31.65 4.34
N GLN A 149 1.69 -30.50 5.02
CA GLN A 149 0.79 -30.26 6.14
C GLN A 149 0.17 -28.87 6.01
N ASN A 150 -1.16 -28.82 6.07
CA ASN A 150 -1.93 -27.61 5.80
C ASN A 150 -2.66 -27.20 7.07
N ASN A 151 -2.71 -25.92 7.42
CA ASN A 151 -3.46 -25.48 8.59
C ASN A 151 -4.95 -25.83 8.44
N GLN A 152 -5.63 -25.98 9.58
CA GLN A 152 -7.06 -26.25 9.63
C GLN A 152 -7.78 -25.12 10.35
N TYR A 153 -8.80 -24.56 9.70
CA TYR A 153 -9.71 -23.62 10.34
C TYR A 153 -10.87 -24.39 11.00
N ASN A 154 -11.10 -24.16 12.30
CA ASN A 154 -12.22 -24.71 13.04
C ASN A 154 -13.31 -23.64 13.23
N PRO A 155 -14.49 -23.80 12.61
CA PRO A 155 -15.55 -22.79 12.67
C PRO A 155 -16.12 -22.60 14.10
N PRO A 156 -17.00 -21.61 14.32
CA PRO A 156 -17.64 -21.40 15.61
C PRO A 156 -18.30 -22.68 16.17
N PRO A 157 -18.20 -22.95 17.48
CA PRO A 157 -17.84 -22.01 18.55
C PRO A 157 -16.35 -21.88 18.86
N ALA A 158 -15.47 -22.67 18.23
CA ALA A 158 -14.03 -22.54 18.47
C ALA A 158 -13.46 -21.28 17.80
N ASP A 159 -13.76 -21.11 16.50
CA ASP A 159 -13.33 -19.98 15.67
C ASP A 159 -11.82 -19.73 15.77
N THR A 160 -11.03 -20.76 15.49
CA THR A 160 -9.57 -20.73 15.59
C THR A 160 -8.91 -21.39 14.39
N CYS A 161 -7.72 -20.91 14.03
CA CYS A 161 -6.82 -21.61 13.12
C CYS A 161 -5.92 -22.56 13.93
N GLN A 162 -5.76 -23.78 13.46
CA GLN A 162 -4.92 -24.82 14.05
C GLN A 162 -3.78 -25.17 13.08
N GLN A 163 -2.56 -25.08 13.57
CA GLN A 163 -1.34 -25.45 12.85
C GLN A 163 -0.83 -26.81 13.36
N PRO A 164 -0.21 -27.64 12.49
CA PRO A 164 0.40 -28.91 12.89
C PRO A 164 1.49 -28.70 13.94
N GLY A 165 1.56 -29.59 14.93
CA GLY A 165 2.64 -29.60 15.92
C GLY A 165 4.01 -29.97 15.33
N PRO A 166 5.07 -30.07 16.17
CA PRO A 166 6.43 -30.41 15.72
C PRO A 166 6.56 -31.79 15.06
N ASP A 167 5.62 -32.70 15.33
CA ASP A 167 5.48 -34.01 14.70
C ASP A 167 4.85 -33.93 13.30
N GLY A 168 4.29 -32.76 12.96
CA GLY A 168 3.66 -32.47 11.70
C GLY A 168 2.33 -33.17 11.49
N VAL A 169 1.66 -33.58 12.57
CA VAL A 169 0.37 -34.29 12.48
C VAL A 169 -0.68 -33.47 13.21
N LEU A 170 -1.72 -33.04 12.49
CA LEU A 170 -2.86 -32.35 13.11
C LEU A 170 -3.63 -33.29 14.05
N GLY A 171 -3.99 -32.80 15.22
CA GLY A 171 -4.88 -33.48 16.16
C GLY A 171 -4.17 -34.41 17.15
N THR A 172 -2.84 -34.36 17.24
CA THR A 172 -2.06 -35.18 18.19
C THR A 172 -1.92 -34.55 19.58
N GLY A 173 -2.47 -33.35 19.79
CA GLY A 173 -2.43 -32.63 21.07
C GLY A 173 -1.24 -31.68 21.22
N ASP A 174 -0.28 -31.72 20.29
CA ASP A 174 0.84 -30.79 20.16
C ASP A 174 0.53 -29.64 19.17
N ASP A 175 -0.73 -29.50 18.75
CA ASP A 175 -1.19 -28.49 17.79
C ASP A 175 -1.02 -27.06 18.32
N ILE A 176 -0.61 -26.14 17.45
CA ILE A 176 -0.50 -24.73 17.78
C ILE A 176 -1.80 -24.03 17.36
N ILE A 177 -2.47 -23.36 18.30
CA ILE A 177 -3.65 -22.54 18.02
C ILE A 177 -3.19 -21.10 17.87
N ALA A 178 -3.00 -20.69 16.62
CA ALA A 178 -2.54 -19.35 16.28
C ALA A 178 -3.08 -18.93 14.91
N ASP A 179 -3.35 -17.64 14.78
CA ASP A 179 -3.67 -17.04 13.50
C ASP A 179 -2.41 -16.93 12.63
N ASP A 180 -2.60 -17.09 11.33
CA ASP A 180 -1.53 -17.12 10.35
C ASP A 180 -1.96 -16.37 9.08
N PRO A 181 -1.31 -15.24 8.74
CA PRO A 181 -1.61 -14.47 7.54
C PRO A 181 -1.08 -15.14 6.25
N GLY A 182 -0.23 -16.15 6.38
CA GLY A 182 0.48 -16.80 5.27
C GLY A 182 1.65 -15.98 4.75
N ASN A 183 2.63 -16.68 4.20
CA ASN A 183 3.85 -16.08 3.65
C ASN A 183 3.84 -16.12 2.10
N PRO A 184 4.03 -14.98 1.41
CA PRO A 184 4.08 -14.93 -0.06
C PRO A 184 5.35 -15.56 -0.64
N GLU A 185 6.40 -15.78 0.15
CA GLU A 185 7.63 -16.49 -0.28
C GLU A 185 7.43 -18.00 -0.39
N GLU A 186 6.41 -18.57 0.27
CA GLU A 186 6.14 -20.02 0.30
C GLU A 186 5.38 -20.53 -0.94
N GLY A 187 5.08 -19.64 -1.88
CA GLY A 187 4.39 -19.95 -3.12
C GLY A 187 2.88 -19.68 -3.04
N PRO A 188 2.04 -20.42 -3.79
CA PRO A 188 0.61 -20.15 -3.88
C PRO A 188 -0.10 -20.53 -2.56
N THR A 189 -0.23 -19.55 -1.67
CA THR A 189 -0.89 -19.68 -0.37
C THR A 189 -2.32 -19.17 -0.46
N ARG A 190 -3.31 -19.94 0.01
CA ARG A 190 -4.69 -19.45 0.14
C ARG A 190 -4.88 -18.93 1.56
N ILE A 191 -5.44 -17.74 1.72
CA ILE A 191 -5.79 -17.19 3.03
C ILE A 191 -7.31 -17.24 3.23
N LEU A 192 -7.73 -17.39 4.48
CA LEU A 192 -9.11 -17.27 4.94
C LEU A 192 -9.15 -16.23 6.06
N VAL A 193 -10.10 -15.30 5.96
CA VAL A 193 -10.45 -14.40 7.06
C VAL A 193 -11.87 -14.71 7.49
N SER A 194 -12.01 -15.08 8.75
CA SER A 194 -13.27 -15.27 9.47
C SER A 194 -13.52 -14.07 10.36
N VAL A 195 -14.79 -13.64 10.43
CA VAL A 195 -15.26 -12.68 11.43
C VAL A 195 -16.49 -13.26 12.10
N THR A 196 -16.44 -13.37 13.44
CA THR A 196 -17.55 -13.85 14.27
C THR A 196 -17.97 -12.74 15.23
N PHE A 197 -19.26 -12.42 15.24
CA PHE A 197 -19.85 -11.38 16.07
C PHE A 197 -21.03 -11.90 16.86
N GLN A 198 -21.08 -11.58 18.15
CA GLN A 198 -22.12 -11.98 19.07
C GLN A 198 -23.17 -10.85 19.17
N HIS A 199 -24.14 -10.86 18.26
CA HIS A 199 -25.13 -9.80 18.11
C HIS A 199 -26.03 -9.65 19.35
N PRO A 200 -26.06 -8.49 20.03
CA PRO A 200 -26.87 -8.27 21.22
C PRO A 200 -28.36 -8.15 20.89
N VAL A 201 -29.16 -9.04 21.46
CA VAL A 201 -30.62 -9.03 21.34
C VAL A 201 -31.20 -7.98 22.30
N ILE A 202 -32.00 -7.05 21.78
CA ILE A 202 -32.60 -5.96 22.58
C ILE A 202 -34.06 -6.23 22.95
N ALA A 203 -34.73 -7.17 22.25
CA ALA A 203 -36.11 -7.51 22.54
C ALA A 203 -36.24 -8.15 23.95
N PRO A 204 -36.92 -7.50 24.93
CA PRO A 204 -36.83 -7.83 26.36
C PRO A 204 -37.32 -9.24 26.75
N LEU A 205 -38.20 -9.84 25.94
CA LEU A 205 -38.66 -11.23 26.12
C LEU A 205 -37.65 -12.26 25.59
N ILE A 206 -36.92 -11.91 24.53
CA ILE A 206 -35.99 -12.81 23.85
C ILE A 206 -34.61 -12.71 24.51
N SER A 207 -34.17 -11.50 24.87
CA SER A 207 -32.86 -11.24 25.49
C SER A 207 -32.67 -11.95 26.83
N SER A 208 -33.76 -12.28 27.53
CA SER A 208 -33.72 -13.03 28.79
C SER A 208 -33.43 -14.53 28.61
N ILE A 209 -33.69 -15.07 27.41
CA ILE A 209 -33.53 -16.49 27.08
C ILE A 209 -32.30 -16.69 26.18
N MET A 210 -32.11 -15.77 25.25
CA MET A 210 -31.02 -15.73 24.28
C MET A 210 -30.49 -14.29 24.25
N PRO A 211 -29.48 -13.97 25.08
CA PRO A 211 -28.97 -12.60 25.21
C PRO A 211 -28.26 -12.12 23.93
N SER A 212 -27.81 -13.05 23.09
CA SER A 212 -27.12 -12.74 21.85
C SER A 212 -27.20 -13.88 20.82
N ILE A 213 -27.01 -13.52 19.55
CA ILE A 213 -27.00 -14.44 18.40
C ILE A 213 -25.62 -14.42 17.77
N THR A 214 -25.01 -15.58 17.55
CA THR A 214 -23.72 -15.69 16.87
C THR A 214 -23.91 -15.51 15.36
N LEU A 215 -23.30 -14.45 14.82
CA LEU A 215 -23.21 -14.19 13.38
C LEU A 215 -21.77 -14.47 12.94
N HIS A 216 -21.61 -15.17 11.82
CA HIS A 216 -20.31 -15.59 11.33
C HIS A 216 -20.24 -15.39 9.82
N ALA A 217 -19.10 -14.90 9.34
CA ALA A 217 -18.80 -14.82 7.92
C ALA A 217 -17.33 -15.12 7.64
N GLU A 218 -17.11 -15.91 6.60
CA GLU A 218 -15.78 -16.28 6.11
C GLU A 218 -15.59 -15.84 4.65
N ARG A 219 -14.36 -15.47 4.31
CA ARG A 219 -13.94 -15.20 2.93
C ARG A 219 -12.58 -15.83 2.71
N THR A 220 -12.32 -16.25 1.49
CA THR A 220 -11.02 -16.79 1.08
C THR A 220 -10.48 -16.05 -0.13
N GLY A 221 -9.16 -16.02 -0.25
CA GLY A 221 -8.44 -15.45 -1.38
C GLY A 221 -7.08 -16.10 -1.54
N TYR A 222 -6.48 -15.99 -2.72
CA TYR A 222 -5.10 -16.41 -2.94
C TYR A 222 -4.17 -15.23 -2.66
N LEU A 223 -3.14 -15.47 -1.86
CA LEU A 223 -2.05 -14.53 -1.62
C LEU A 223 -1.24 -14.46 -2.92
N GLU A 224 -1.56 -13.47 -3.77
CA GLU A 224 -0.95 -13.30 -5.08
C GLU A 224 0.08 -12.17 -5.02
N ASN A 225 1.34 -12.50 -5.26
CA ASN A 225 2.36 -11.49 -5.50
C ASN A 225 2.14 -10.96 -6.93
N PHE A 226 1.33 -9.91 -7.10
CA PHE A 226 1.09 -9.30 -8.41
C PHE A 226 2.41 -8.79 -8.98
N ARG A 227 3.05 -9.59 -9.82
CA ARG A 227 4.09 -9.09 -10.72
C ARG A 227 3.43 -8.04 -11.60
N VAL A 228 3.96 -6.81 -11.57
CA VAL A 228 3.54 -5.67 -12.37
C VAL A 228 3.20 -6.14 -13.80
N ALA A 229 1.97 -5.90 -14.25
CA ALA A 229 1.57 -6.21 -15.62
C ALA A 229 2.42 -5.39 -16.59
N ARG A 230 3.35 -6.04 -17.30
CA ARG A 230 4.10 -5.42 -18.41
C ARG A 230 3.14 -5.23 -19.59
N VAL A 231 2.99 -3.99 -20.06
CA VAL A 231 2.31 -3.71 -21.33
C VAL A 231 3.11 -4.34 -22.46
N LEU A 232 2.60 -5.44 -23.03
CA LEU A 232 3.01 -5.93 -24.33
C LEU A 232 2.49 -4.92 -25.37
N ALA A 233 3.41 -4.28 -26.09
CA ALA A 233 3.08 -3.32 -27.14
C ALA A 233 2.04 -3.91 -28.12
N ILE A 234 0.98 -3.15 -28.39
CA ILE A 234 0.04 -3.45 -29.48
C ILE A 234 0.81 -3.29 -30.80
N PRO A 235 0.84 -4.30 -31.69
CA PRO A 235 1.59 -4.20 -32.93
C PRO A 235 1.03 -3.10 -33.85
N PRO A 236 1.89 -2.35 -34.57
CA PRO A 236 1.43 -1.34 -35.52
C PRO A 236 0.99 -2.00 -36.83
N ASN A 237 -0.30 -1.84 -37.13
CA ASN A 237 -1.02 -2.18 -38.38
C ASN A 237 -1.14 -3.68 -38.80
N PRO A 238 -2.36 -4.17 -39.06
CA PRO A 238 -2.57 -5.49 -39.65
C PRO A 238 -2.33 -5.43 -41.17
N ASN A 239 -1.26 -6.07 -41.65
CA ASN A 239 -1.10 -6.33 -43.09
C ASN A 239 -2.01 -7.49 -43.53
N VAL A 240 -2.82 -7.22 -44.54
CA VAL A 240 -3.72 -8.19 -45.20
C VAL A 240 -2.90 -9.30 -45.88
N PRO A 241 -3.28 -10.58 -45.77
CA PRO A 241 -2.52 -11.68 -46.37
C PRO A 241 -2.66 -11.69 -47.90
N THR A 242 -1.52 -11.80 -48.59
CA THR A 242 -1.46 -12.10 -50.04
C THR A 242 -1.01 -13.55 -50.23
N VAL A 243 -1.61 -14.22 -51.21
CA VAL A 243 -1.54 -15.66 -51.47
C VAL A 243 -0.11 -16.15 -51.75
N THR A 244 0.31 -17.19 -51.04
CA THR A 244 1.61 -17.85 -51.14
C THR A 244 1.73 -18.75 -52.39
N PRO A 245 2.74 -18.59 -53.26
CA PRO A 245 3.15 -19.61 -54.22
C PRO A 245 4.06 -20.67 -53.56
N ALA A 246 3.90 -21.93 -53.96
CA ALA A 246 4.64 -23.09 -53.45
C ALA A 246 6.17 -23.02 -53.70
N PRO A 247 7.01 -23.64 -52.84
CA PRO A 247 8.46 -23.47 -52.88
C PRO A 247 9.11 -24.23 -54.04
N THR A 248 10.17 -23.63 -54.60
CA THR A 248 11.14 -24.28 -55.49
C THR A 248 12.47 -24.39 -54.74
N ASP A 249 13.03 -25.59 -54.65
CA ASP A 249 14.28 -25.88 -53.95
C ASP A 249 15.48 -25.18 -54.62
N THR A 250 16.28 -24.47 -53.82
CA THR A 250 17.61 -23.94 -54.20
C THR A 250 18.53 -23.95 -52.97
N PRO A 251 19.85 -24.24 -53.11
CA PRO A 251 20.71 -24.64 -51.99
C PRO A 251 21.06 -23.48 -51.05
N LEU A 252 21.19 -23.78 -49.75
CA LEU A 252 21.57 -22.78 -48.74
C LEU A 252 23.01 -22.25 -48.94
N PRO A 253 23.23 -20.92 -48.80
CA PRO A 253 24.56 -20.34 -48.60
C PRO A 253 25.08 -20.61 -47.18
N PRO A 254 26.39 -20.48 -46.92
CA PRO A 254 26.96 -20.71 -45.59
C PRO A 254 26.29 -19.78 -44.57
N THR A 255 25.83 -20.37 -43.47
CA THR A 255 25.23 -19.69 -42.34
C THR A 255 26.10 -18.50 -41.94
N ALA A 256 25.58 -17.28 -42.09
CA ALA A 256 26.21 -16.10 -41.52
C ALA A 256 26.29 -16.33 -40.00
N THR A 257 27.49 -16.33 -39.45
CA THR A 257 27.69 -16.22 -38.00
C THR A 257 26.89 -15.00 -37.55
N PRO A 258 25.96 -15.14 -36.60
CA PRO A 258 25.19 -14.00 -36.16
C PRO A 258 26.16 -12.93 -35.62
N THR A 259 25.87 -11.67 -35.92
CA THR A 259 26.66 -10.54 -35.42
C THR A 259 26.07 -10.15 -34.06
N PRO A 260 26.90 -9.87 -33.04
CA PRO A 260 26.40 -9.38 -31.75
C PRO A 260 25.55 -8.11 -31.92
N ASP A 261 24.43 -8.02 -31.20
CA ASP A 261 23.60 -6.81 -31.15
C ASP A 261 23.86 -6.07 -29.85
N CYS A 262 24.57 -4.95 -29.94
CA CYS A 262 25.00 -4.19 -28.78
C CYS A 262 23.84 -3.61 -27.95
N ASN A 263 22.62 -3.51 -28.51
CA ASN A 263 21.44 -3.05 -27.77
C ASN A 263 20.94 -4.08 -26.75
N ASN A 264 21.41 -5.32 -26.83
CA ASN A 264 21.05 -6.38 -25.90
C ASN A 264 21.91 -6.39 -24.62
N TYR A 265 22.95 -5.57 -24.54
CA TYR A 265 23.64 -5.29 -23.27
C TYR A 265 22.94 -4.14 -22.57
N VAL A 266 22.47 -4.35 -21.35
CA VAL A 266 21.59 -3.39 -20.66
C VAL A 266 22.11 -3.12 -19.25
N LEU A 267 22.18 -1.85 -18.86
CA LEU A 267 22.32 -1.45 -17.46
C LEU A 267 20.94 -1.49 -16.80
N GLY A 268 20.81 -2.22 -15.71
CA GLY A 268 19.60 -2.17 -14.88
C GLY A 268 19.64 -1.01 -13.88
N THR A 269 18.65 -1.00 -13.00
CA THR A 269 18.47 0.03 -11.97
C THR A 269 19.61 0.02 -10.95
N PHE A 270 20.11 1.21 -10.59
CA PHE A 270 21.17 1.31 -9.60
C PHE A 270 20.61 0.97 -8.22
N GLN A 271 21.35 0.16 -7.48
CA GLN A 271 20.97 -0.30 -6.16
C GLN A 271 21.88 0.35 -5.14
N TYR A 272 21.29 1.18 -4.29
CA TYR A 272 21.97 1.91 -3.24
C TYR A 272 21.73 1.21 -1.91
N TYR A 273 22.79 0.98 -1.15
CA TYR A 273 22.71 0.33 0.15
C TYR A 273 23.30 1.19 1.27
N GLY A 274 22.70 1.09 2.46
CA GLY A 274 22.91 1.94 3.64
C GLY A 274 24.31 1.99 4.27
N SER A 275 25.33 1.45 3.60
CA SER A 275 26.74 1.49 4.00
C SER A 275 27.61 2.38 3.12
N GLY A 276 27.06 3.03 2.08
CA GLY A 276 27.86 3.71 1.06
C GLY A 276 28.10 2.87 -0.20
N LEU A 277 27.49 1.68 -0.29
CA LEU A 277 27.65 0.77 -1.42
C LEU A 277 26.66 1.08 -2.55
N LEU A 278 27.17 1.12 -3.78
CA LEU A 278 26.41 1.21 -5.04
C LEU A 278 26.64 -0.07 -5.85
N GLU A 279 25.56 -0.68 -6.32
CA GLU A 279 25.58 -1.85 -7.19
C GLU A 279 24.79 -1.57 -8.47
N ILE A 280 25.39 -1.89 -9.61
CA ILE A 280 24.85 -1.60 -10.93
C ILE A 280 24.77 -2.94 -11.70
N PRO A 281 23.57 -3.50 -11.91
CA PRO A 281 23.41 -4.70 -12.71
C PRO A 281 23.67 -4.42 -14.20
N VAL A 282 24.38 -5.33 -14.85
CA VAL A 282 24.67 -5.33 -16.29
C VAL A 282 24.20 -6.68 -16.83
N SER A 283 23.20 -6.67 -17.71
CA SER A 283 22.61 -7.90 -18.27
C SER A 283 23.02 -8.10 -19.73
N ASN A 284 23.38 -9.34 -20.09
CA ASN A 284 23.62 -9.76 -21.46
C ASN A 284 22.37 -10.49 -21.97
N TYR A 285 21.52 -9.81 -22.74
CA TYR A 285 20.38 -10.43 -23.43
C TYR A 285 20.71 -10.85 -24.87
N ASP A 286 21.96 -10.74 -25.28
CA ASP A 286 22.37 -11.14 -26.62
C ASP A 286 22.42 -12.67 -26.74
N TRP A 287 22.44 -13.17 -27.97
CA TRP A 287 22.41 -14.62 -28.23
C TRP A 287 23.75 -15.32 -27.91
N GLY A 288 24.85 -14.57 -27.80
CA GLY A 288 26.20 -15.09 -27.63
C GLY A 288 26.87 -14.60 -26.35
N ASP A 289 27.75 -15.45 -25.82
CA ASP A 289 28.62 -15.07 -24.71
C ASP A 289 29.54 -13.94 -25.15
N ALA A 290 29.82 -13.02 -24.22
CA ALA A 290 30.76 -11.92 -24.42
C ALA A 290 31.85 -11.97 -23.36
N GLU A 291 32.93 -11.22 -23.60
CA GLU A 291 33.91 -10.92 -22.58
C GLU A 291 34.00 -9.41 -22.39
N VAL A 292 34.13 -8.96 -21.14
CA VAL A 292 34.31 -7.56 -20.81
C VAL A 292 35.77 -7.17 -20.97
N GLU A 293 36.04 -6.20 -21.82
CA GLU A 293 37.38 -5.66 -22.03
C GLU A 293 37.73 -4.63 -20.95
N SER A 294 36.81 -3.71 -20.65
CA SER A 294 37.03 -2.67 -19.66
C SER A 294 35.74 -2.14 -19.07
N VAL A 295 35.79 -1.67 -17.82
CA VAL A 295 34.69 -0.94 -17.18
C VAL A 295 35.21 0.41 -16.70
N SER A 296 34.47 1.48 -16.98
CA SER A 296 34.74 2.83 -16.48
C SER A 296 33.50 3.45 -15.86
N ILE A 297 33.72 4.14 -14.74
CA ILE A 297 32.67 4.85 -13.98
C ILE A 297 33.13 6.29 -13.74
N ASP A 298 32.22 7.24 -13.92
CA ASP A 298 32.38 8.66 -13.62
C ASP A 298 31.31 9.07 -12.58
N TRP A 299 31.74 9.64 -11.47
CA TRP A 299 30.89 10.15 -10.40
C TRP A 299 31.21 11.60 -10.02
N GLN A 300 31.76 12.38 -10.95
CA GLN A 300 32.13 13.79 -10.72
C GLN A 300 30.98 14.63 -10.15
N TYR A 301 29.75 14.43 -10.62
CA TYR A 301 28.61 15.16 -10.06
C TYR A 301 28.36 14.79 -8.58
N ALA A 302 28.43 13.50 -8.26
CA ALA A 302 28.26 13.03 -6.88
C ALA A 302 29.34 13.62 -5.97
N GLU A 303 30.59 13.65 -6.43
CA GLU A 303 31.72 14.29 -5.76
C GLU A 303 31.46 15.78 -5.48
N ASP A 304 31.04 16.54 -6.51
CA ASP A 304 30.74 17.97 -6.37
C ASP A 304 29.53 18.22 -5.44
N PHE A 305 28.51 17.36 -5.50
CA PHE A 305 27.33 17.42 -4.64
C PHE A 305 27.69 17.18 -3.17
N GLY A 306 28.49 16.15 -2.88
CA GLY A 306 29.01 15.88 -1.55
C GLY A 306 29.78 17.07 -0.99
N ASN A 307 30.67 17.64 -1.81
CA ASN A 307 31.47 18.80 -1.45
C ASN A 307 30.62 20.05 -1.14
N GLN A 308 29.61 20.34 -1.96
CA GLN A 308 28.82 21.57 -1.83
C GLN A 308 27.71 21.47 -0.77
N VAL A 309 27.01 20.33 -0.68
CA VAL A 309 25.84 20.15 0.21
C VAL A 309 26.25 19.61 1.57
N ARG A 310 27.25 18.73 1.61
CA ARG A 310 27.68 18.03 2.83
C ARG A 310 29.06 18.50 3.34
N GLY A 311 29.85 19.19 2.51
CA GLY A 311 31.13 19.78 2.90
C GLY A 311 32.28 18.77 2.94
N ARG A 312 32.19 17.65 2.20
CA ARG A 312 33.16 16.54 2.21
C ARG A 312 33.23 15.85 0.83
N ASN A 313 34.41 15.36 0.46
CA ASN A 313 34.66 14.54 -0.74
C ASN A 313 34.02 13.15 -0.60
N ILE A 314 33.70 12.50 -1.72
CA ILE A 314 33.15 11.15 -1.79
C ILE A 314 34.20 10.22 -2.45
N ASN A 315 34.98 9.52 -1.63
CA ASN A 315 36.03 8.64 -2.13
C ASN A 315 35.48 7.24 -2.43
N VAL A 316 35.98 6.59 -3.48
CA VAL A 316 35.72 5.16 -3.75
C VAL A 316 36.81 4.30 -3.09
N ASP A 317 36.41 3.42 -2.18
CA ASP A 317 37.26 2.47 -1.47
C ASP A 317 37.57 1.23 -2.31
N PHE A 318 36.59 0.70 -3.07
CA PHE A 318 36.82 -0.38 -4.03
C PHE A 318 35.82 -0.40 -5.19
N MET A 319 36.23 -1.09 -6.27
CA MET A 319 35.38 -1.41 -7.43
C MET A 319 35.52 -2.89 -7.83
N GLN A 320 34.39 -3.55 -8.14
CA GLN A 320 34.31 -4.97 -8.51
C GLN A 320 33.41 -5.20 -9.73
N TRP A 321 33.69 -6.26 -10.50
CA TRP A 321 32.82 -6.83 -11.53
C TRP A 321 32.45 -8.26 -11.13
N ASP A 322 31.20 -8.46 -10.70
CA ASP A 322 30.82 -9.64 -9.95
C ASP A 322 29.75 -10.49 -10.64
N ASP A 323 29.76 -11.79 -10.39
CA ASP A 323 28.77 -12.74 -10.89
C ASP A 323 27.61 -13.01 -9.93
N ILE A 324 27.76 -12.56 -8.69
CA ILE A 324 26.84 -12.80 -7.59
C ILE A 324 26.35 -11.45 -7.05
N ARG A 325 25.04 -11.36 -6.82
CA ARG A 325 24.44 -10.15 -6.25
C ARG A 325 24.83 -10.01 -4.78
N ARG A 326 24.88 -8.79 -4.22
CA ARG A 326 25.34 -8.57 -2.84
C ARG A 326 24.58 -9.42 -1.81
N ASP A 327 23.27 -9.58 -1.98
CA ASP A 327 22.37 -10.35 -1.13
C ASP A 327 22.55 -11.87 -1.25
N GLU A 328 23.25 -12.34 -2.28
CA GLU A 328 23.58 -13.75 -2.50
C GLU A 328 24.93 -14.17 -1.86
N TYR A 329 25.70 -13.22 -1.29
CA TYR A 329 26.93 -13.49 -0.52
C TYR A 329 26.67 -14.03 0.88
N GLY A 330 26.70 -15.36 1.02
CA GLY A 330 27.02 -16.04 2.28
C GLY A 330 25.93 -16.03 3.37
N GLN A 331 26.00 -17.04 4.24
CA GLN A 331 25.01 -17.37 5.27
C GLN A 331 24.98 -16.32 6.41
N ASN A 332 23.78 -16.08 6.97
CA ASN A 332 23.52 -15.28 8.18
C ASN A 332 23.69 -13.76 8.05
N GLY A 333 23.32 -13.15 6.91
CA GLY A 333 23.14 -11.69 6.81
C GLY A 333 24.41 -10.84 6.94
N ASN A 334 25.55 -11.44 7.28
CA ASN A 334 26.85 -10.82 7.24
C ASN A 334 27.49 -11.24 5.91
N PRO A 335 27.68 -10.33 4.94
CA PRO A 335 28.43 -10.69 3.75
C PRO A 335 29.77 -11.20 4.25
N SER A 336 30.05 -12.50 4.07
CA SER A 336 31.42 -12.95 4.10
C SER A 336 32.04 -12.24 2.91
N PHE A 337 32.56 -11.03 3.14
CA PHE A 337 33.40 -10.31 2.21
C PHE A 337 34.52 -11.29 1.91
N ASP A 338 34.37 -12.02 0.82
CA ASP A 338 35.36 -12.98 0.43
C ASP A 338 36.51 -12.16 -0.12
N TRP A 339 37.42 -11.80 0.79
CA TRP A 339 38.56 -10.95 0.47
C TRP A 339 39.48 -11.63 -0.56
N ASP A 340 39.29 -12.93 -0.82
CA ASP A 340 40.17 -13.77 -1.63
C ASP A 340 39.52 -14.28 -2.94
N ASN A 341 38.18 -14.41 -3.04
CA ASN A 341 37.53 -14.94 -4.26
C ASN A 341 36.90 -13.92 -5.20
N LEU A 342 36.89 -12.62 -4.89
CA LEU A 342 36.19 -11.66 -5.75
C LEU A 342 37.05 -11.00 -6.80
N ARG A 343 36.42 -10.82 -7.95
CA ARG A 343 36.93 -10.22 -9.19
C ARG A 343 37.19 -8.72 -9.00
N ARG A 344 38.20 -8.44 -8.16
CA ARG A 344 38.67 -7.10 -7.83
C ARG A 344 39.35 -6.47 -9.02
N LEU A 345 38.92 -5.26 -9.33
CA LEU A 345 39.42 -4.50 -10.45
C LEU A 345 40.36 -3.36 -10.01
N ILE A 346 40.26 -2.91 -8.75
CA ILE A 346 41.14 -1.90 -8.15
C ILE A 346 41.43 -2.23 -6.69
N THR A 347 42.71 -2.42 -6.34
CA THR A 347 43.25 -2.26 -4.98
C THR A 347 44.58 -1.50 -5.04
N SER A 348 44.77 -0.57 -4.11
CA SER A 348 46.00 0.17 -3.84
C SER A 348 47.00 -0.45 -2.90
N ASP A 349 48.29 -0.43 -3.24
CA ASP A 349 49.47 -0.68 -2.38
C ASP A 349 50.07 -2.08 -2.32
N GLY A 350 49.46 -3.07 -2.98
CA GLY A 350 50.02 -4.42 -3.04
C GLY A 350 49.94 -5.21 -1.72
N ASN A 351 49.27 -4.67 -0.69
CA ASN A 351 48.96 -5.36 0.57
C ASN A 351 47.46 -5.40 0.89
N GLY A 352 46.59 -5.03 -0.05
CA GLY A 352 45.14 -5.22 0.09
C GLY A 352 44.45 -4.24 1.05
N GLY A 353 45.06 -3.07 1.30
CA GLY A 353 44.40 -1.97 2.02
C GLY A 353 43.48 -1.12 1.12
N PRO A 354 42.44 -0.47 1.67
CA PRO A 354 41.61 0.48 0.93
C PRO A 354 42.39 1.73 0.48
N GLN A 355 42.13 2.22 -0.75
CA GLN A 355 42.66 3.51 -1.24
C GLN A 355 41.67 4.63 -1.00
N PHE A 356 41.92 5.41 0.02
CA PHE A 356 41.02 6.49 0.44
C PHE A 356 40.98 7.73 -0.46
N ASN A 357 41.43 7.71 -1.73
CA ASN A 357 41.48 8.92 -2.58
C ASN A 357 41.44 8.64 -4.11
N THR A 358 40.44 7.84 -4.51
CA THR A 358 39.87 7.80 -5.86
C THR A 358 39.74 9.16 -6.60
N PRO A 359 40.38 9.52 -7.72
CA PRO A 359 39.81 10.59 -8.56
C PRO A 359 38.36 10.23 -8.94
N PRO A 360 37.46 11.21 -9.13
CA PRO A 360 36.02 10.98 -9.31
C PRO A 360 35.62 10.29 -10.62
N ALA A 361 36.60 9.74 -11.33
CA ALA A 361 36.42 8.84 -12.45
C ALA A 361 37.47 7.73 -12.38
N VAL A 362 37.04 6.52 -12.67
CA VAL A 362 37.90 5.34 -12.64
C VAL A 362 37.66 4.46 -13.86
N SER A 363 38.71 3.84 -14.36
CA SER A 363 38.64 2.94 -15.51
C SER A 363 39.56 1.76 -15.26
N VAL A 364 39.03 0.55 -15.43
CA VAL A 364 39.80 -0.69 -15.32
C VAL A 364 39.88 -1.31 -16.70
N ASN A 365 41.10 -1.39 -17.22
CA ASN A 365 41.41 -1.91 -18.55
C ASN A 365 42.83 -2.51 -18.55
N PRO A 366 43.03 -3.78 -18.96
CA PRO A 366 41.99 -4.76 -19.28
C PRO A 366 41.41 -5.39 -18.01
N ILE A 367 40.19 -5.91 -18.09
CA ILE A 367 39.69 -6.84 -17.06
C ILE A 367 40.49 -8.15 -17.15
N PRO A 368 40.95 -8.73 -16.01
CA PRO A 368 41.66 -10.01 -16.01
C PRO A 368 40.90 -11.12 -16.75
N SER A 369 41.60 -11.86 -17.61
CA SER A 369 41.00 -12.86 -18.51
C SER A 369 40.39 -14.07 -17.82
N ASP A 370 40.71 -14.31 -16.55
CA ASP A 370 40.08 -15.34 -15.72
C ASP A 370 38.72 -14.89 -15.15
N ARG A 371 38.34 -13.63 -15.38
CA ARG A 371 37.25 -12.92 -14.68
C ARG A 371 36.44 -12.01 -15.59
N ASN A 372 36.69 -12.04 -16.90
CA ASN A 372 36.06 -11.19 -17.90
C ASN A 372 34.83 -11.83 -18.56
N ASP A 373 34.44 -13.05 -18.21
CA ASP A 373 33.32 -13.75 -18.83
C ASP A 373 31.97 -13.06 -18.55
N PHE A 374 31.17 -12.95 -19.61
CA PHE A 374 29.82 -12.41 -19.55
C PHE A 374 28.85 -13.25 -20.41
N PRO A 375 28.39 -14.39 -19.87
CA PRO A 375 27.59 -15.35 -20.62
C PRO A 375 26.21 -14.80 -21.05
N ALA A 376 25.68 -15.30 -22.16
CA ALA A 376 24.35 -14.93 -22.65
C ALA A 376 23.25 -15.33 -21.66
N GLY A 377 22.31 -14.41 -21.41
CA GLY A 377 21.21 -14.58 -20.46
C GLY A 377 21.56 -14.32 -19.00
N TYR A 378 22.82 -13.99 -18.68
CA TYR A 378 23.26 -13.70 -17.32
C TYR A 378 23.33 -12.21 -17.03
N THR A 379 23.27 -11.89 -15.74
CA THR A 379 23.52 -10.55 -15.21
C THR A 379 24.77 -10.58 -14.35
N ARG A 380 25.62 -9.58 -14.52
CA ARG A 380 26.81 -9.31 -13.70
C ARG A 380 26.62 -7.98 -13.00
N TYR A 381 27.42 -7.69 -11.99
CA TYR A 381 27.24 -6.51 -11.14
C TYR A 381 28.52 -5.68 -11.08
N ILE A 382 28.42 -4.40 -11.44
CA ILE A 382 29.47 -3.44 -11.10
C ILE A 382 29.18 -2.95 -9.69
N ARG A 383 30.12 -3.14 -8.77
CA ARG A 383 29.95 -2.74 -7.37
C ARG A 383 31.01 -1.72 -7.00
N LEU A 384 30.57 -0.63 -6.38
CA LEU A 384 31.39 0.49 -5.90
C LEU A 384 31.10 0.68 -4.42
N ASP A 385 32.14 0.75 -3.60
CA ASP A 385 32.02 1.14 -2.20
C ASP A 385 32.59 2.52 -2.02
N PHE A 386 31.76 3.44 -1.52
CA PHE A 386 32.20 4.77 -1.15
C PHE A 386 32.52 4.79 0.35
N ASP A 387 33.52 5.56 0.76
CA ASP A 387 34.17 5.45 2.07
C ASP A 387 33.28 5.44 3.32
N ASN A 388 33.80 4.73 4.34
CA ASN A 388 33.22 4.35 5.63
C ASN A 388 32.26 5.37 6.31
N GLN A 389 30.97 5.02 6.26
CA GLN A 389 29.90 5.39 7.21
C GLN A 389 29.52 6.88 7.29
N TRP A 390 28.55 7.33 6.48
CA TRP A 390 27.44 8.17 6.95
C TRP A 390 26.15 7.87 6.17
N SER A 391 25.06 7.77 6.93
CA SER A 391 23.74 7.37 6.47
C SER A 391 23.09 8.38 5.52
N ASN A 392 22.45 7.84 4.47
CA ASN A 392 21.40 8.43 3.63
C ASN A 392 21.79 9.44 2.54
N TRP A 393 23.07 9.62 2.18
CA TRP A 393 23.44 10.53 1.07
C TRP A 393 22.95 10.07 -0.31
N GLN A 394 22.79 8.75 -0.47
CA GLN A 394 22.32 8.11 -1.71
C GLN A 394 20.89 8.52 -2.07
N ASN A 395 20.07 8.93 -1.09
CA ASN A 395 18.70 9.38 -1.32
C ASN A 395 18.63 10.71 -2.08
N ASP A 396 19.72 11.47 -2.13
CA ASP A 396 19.77 12.78 -2.80
C ASP A 396 20.41 12.71 -4.20
N LEU A 397 21.00 11.56 -4.56
CA LEU A 397 21.63 11.31 -5.86
C LEU A 397 20.73 10.43 -6.72
N LEU A 398 20.82 10.66 -8.03
CA LEU A 398 20.06 9.93 -9.03
C LEU A 398 21.01 9.05 -9.82
N ASP A 399 20.49 7.97 -10.41
CA ASP A 399 21.21 7.16 -11.39
C ASP A 399 21.88 8.07 -12.44
N SER A 400 21.16 9.07 -12.97
CA SER A 400 21.67 9.99 -13.98
C SER A 400 22.92 10.78 -13.57
N ASP A 401 23.24 10.86 -12.28
CA ASP A 401 24.41 11.56 -11.76
C ASP A 401 25.72 10.77 -11.97
N TYR A 402 25.63 9.51 -12.42
CA TYR A 402 26.75 8.61 -12.67
C TYR A 402 26.90 8.28 -14.17
N GLY A 403 28.13 8.35 -14.66
CA GLY A 403 28.54 7.86 -15.98
C GLY A 403 29.07 6.43 -15.89
N VAL A 404 28.64 5.55 -16.80
CA VAL A 404 29.07 4.15 -16.87
C VAL A 404 29.40 3.79 -18.30
N THR A 405 30.58 3.24 -18.53
CA THR A 405 31.01 2.68 -19.81
C THR A 405 31.54 1.27 -19.64
N VAL A 406 31.02 0.30 -20.39
CA VAL A 406 31.52 -1.07 -20.45
C VAL A 406 31.87 -1.39 -21.91
N ASN A 407 33.14 -1.71 -22.17
CA ASN A 407 33.60 -2.16 -23.48
C ASN A 407 33.69 -3.70 -23.48
N PHE A 408 33.24 -4.33 -24.56
CA PHE A 408 33.28 -5.78 -24.74
C PHE A 408 34.26 -6.16 -25.86
N THR A 409 34.91 -7.31 -25.74
CA THR A 409 35.90 -7.80 -26.72
C THR A 409 35.30 -8.08 -28.10
N ASN A 410 33.98 -8.24 -28.18
CA ASN A 410 33.23 -8.41 -29.42
C ASN A 410 32.96 -7.08 -30.16
N GLY A 411 33.45 -5.96 -29.65
CA GLY A 411 33.35 -4.63 -30.24
C GLY A 411 32.11 -3.83 -29.80
N CYS A 412 31.24 -4.40 -28.96
CA CYS A 412 30.12 -3.67 -28.39
C CYS A 412 30.55 -2.75 -27.26
N VAL A 413 29.83 -1.63 -27.11
CA VAL A 413 30.05 -0.64 -26.05
C VAL A 413 28.72 -0.28 -25.41
N LEU A 414 28.60 -0.51 -24.11
CA LEU A 414 27.49 -0.06 -23.28
C LEU A 414 27.91 1.25 -22.62
N ASN A 415 27.37 2.37 -23.09
CA ASN A 415 27.74 3.71 -22.61
C ASN A 415 26.51 4.48 -22.13
N ARG A 416 26.50 4.83 -20.84
CA ARG A 416 25.56 5.76 -20.23
C ARG A 416 26.33 6.94 -19.64
N PRO A 417 26.36 8.11 -20.29
CA PRO A 417 27.04 9.28 -19.72
C PRO A 417 26.27 9.84 -18.52
N ALA A 418 26.99 10.49 -17.60
CA ALA A 418 26.37 11.29 -16.54
C ALA A 418 25.61 12.48 -17.17
N THR A 419 24.47 12.85 -16.59
CA THR A 419 23.64 13.97 -17.01
C THR A 419 23.77 15.10 -15.97
N PRO A 420 24.50 16.18 -16.26
CA PRO A 420 24.70 17.25 -15.29
C PRO A 420 23.40 17.96 -14.94
N ARG A 421 23.15 18.18 -13.64
CA ARG A 421 22.07 19.03 -13.12
C ARG A 421 22.63 20.11 -12.19
N PRO A 422 21.87 21.16 -11.83
CA PRO A 422 22.36 22.18 -10.91
C PRO A 422 22.49 21.64 -9.48
N ILE A 423 23.65 21.84 -8.84
CA ILE A 423 23.87 21.43 -7.44
C ILE A 423 23.23 22.47 -6.50
N PRO A 424 22.37 22.07 -5.56
CA PRO A 424 21.74 23.00 -4.62
C PRO A 424 22.79 23.67 -3.73
N THR A 425 22.76 25.00 -3.63
CA THR A 425 23.62 25.78 -2.72
C THR A 425 23.03 25.81 -1.32
N ARG A 426 23.85 25.49 -0.29
CA ARG A 426 23.50 25.74 1.12
C ARG A 426 23.19 27.23 1.30
N THR A 427 21.91 27.59 1.33
CA THR A 427 21.45 28.92 1.73
C THR A 427 21.03 28.83 3.20
N PRO A 428 21.79 29.40 4.16
CA PRO A 428 21.46 29.27 5.56
C PRO A 428 20.46 30.38 5.94
N THR A 429 19.18 30.25 5.61
CA THR A 429 18.05 31.05 6.19
C THR A 429 16.73 30.42 5.73
N PRO A 430 15.68 30.29 6.57
CA PRO A 430 14.36 29.90 6.10
C PRO A 430 13.87 30.98 5.13
N THR A 431 13.86 30.67 3.84
CA THR A 431 13.15 31.50 2.87
C THR A 431 11.68 31.54 3.30
N PRO A 432 11.11 32.73 3.59
CA PRO A 432 9.69 32.83 3.88
C PRO A 432 8.92 32.18 2.73
N LEU A 433 7.93 31.33 3.05
CA LEU A 433 6.98 30.88 2.03
C LEU A 433 6.47 32.14 1.31
N PRO A 434 6.57 32.22 -0.04
CA PRO A 434 6.09 33.39 -0.76
C PRO A 434 4.63 33.63 -0.41
N ALA A 435 4.26 34.90 -0.21
CA ALA A 435 2.91 35.30 0.13
C ALA A 435 1.91 34.79 -0.92
N CYS A 436 0.66 34.55 -0.49
CA CYS A 436 -0.47 34.13 -1.33
C CYS A 436 -0.93 35.23 -2.31
N GLU A 437 -0.01 35.81 -3.07
CA GLU A 437 -0.25 36.90 -4.02
C GLU A 437 -0.14 36.35 -5.44
N GLY A 438 -1.23 36.39 -6.21
CA GLY A 438 -1.18 36.17 -7.66
C GLY A 438 -2.05 35.03 -8.19
N THR A 439 -2.42 35.19 -9.46
CA THR A 439 -3.51 34.54 -10.22
C THR A 439 -3.66 33.04 -10.07
N THR A 440 -4.91 32.56 -10.11
CA THR A 440 -5.22 31.14 -10.30
C THR A 440 -4.57 30.67 -11.60
N SER A 441 -3.55 29.84 -11.50
CA SER A 441 -2.97 29.17 -12.67
C SER A 441 -3.43 27.72 -12.60
N LEU A 442 -4.44 27.40 -13.41
CA LEU A 442 -4.83 26.02 -13.71
C LEU A 442 -4.10 25.40 -14.94
N PRO A 443 -2.96 25.88 -15.49
CA PRO A 443 -2.36 25.23 -16.65
C PRO A 443 -1.46 24.08 -16.16
N GLY A 444 -2.07 23.00 -15.71
CA GLY A 444 -1.36 21.78 -15.38
C GLY A 444 -2.22 20.53 -15.62
N PRO A 445 -1.64 19.41 -16.07
CA PRO A 445 -2.32 18.17 -16.41
C PRO A 445 -3.08 17.54 -15.24
N MET A 446 -2.87 17.94 -13.97
CA MET A 446 -3.62 17.38 -12.85
C MET A 446 -4.97 18.08 -12.63
N LEU A 447 -5.09 19.35 -13.01
CA LEU A 447 -6.28 20.19 -12.80
C LEU A 447 -6.69 20.90 -14.10
N ASP A 448 -6.64 20.17 -15.22
CA ASP A 448 -6.92 20.73 -16.53
C ASP A 448 -8.39 21.21 -16.61
N PRO A 449 -8.65 22.50 -16.90
CA PRO A 449 -10.01 22.98 -17.15
C PRO A 449 -10.73 22.24 -18.28
N ALA A 450 -9.99 21.69 -19.26
CA ALA A 450 -10.55 20.86 -20.31
C ALA A 450 -11.18 19.56 -19.78
N ASP A 451 -10.68 19.05 -18.65
CA ASP A 451 -11.21 17.88 -17.94
C ASP A 451 -12.31 18.24 -16.93
N GLY A 452 -12.78 19.50 -16.96
CA GLY A 452 -13.87 19.99 -16.12
C GLY A 452 -13.47 20.45 -14.72
N TRP A 453 -12.17 20.61 -14.45
CA TRP A 453 -11.69 21.16 -13.19
C TRP A 453 -11.84 22.68 -13.10
N PHE A 454 -12.21 23.17 -11.93
CA PHE A 454 -12.27 24.59 -11.62
C PHE A 454 -11.85 24.88 -10.18
N GLY A 455 -11.35 26.10 -9.93
CA GLY A 455 -11.05 26.62 -8.61
C GLY A 455 -11.93 27.82 -8.27
N ARG A 456 -12.54 27.85 -7.09
CA ARG A 456 -13.41 28.95 -6.66
C ARG A 456 -13.38 29.15 -5.14
N ASP A 457 -13.53 30.39 -4.71
CA ASP A 457 -13.77 30.74 -3.31
C ASP A 457 -15.26 30.61 -2.96
N ILE A 458 -15.54 29.91 -1.86
CA ILE A 458 -16.89 29.66 -1.35
C ILE A 458 -17.05 30.49 -0.07
N GLY A 459 -17.96 31.46 -0.10
CA GLY A 459 -18.36 32.26 1.07
C GLY A 459 -17.29 33.18 1.67
N THR A 460 -16.14 33.34 1.00
CA THR A 460 -15.10 34.28 1.41
C THR A 460 -14.99 35.47 0.47
N THR A 461 -14.57 36.60 1.04
CA THR A 461 -14.28 37.84 0.30
C THR A 461 -12.80 37.95 -0.09
N THR A 462 -11.94 37.20 0.59
CA THR A 462 -10.50 37.13 0.29
C THR A 462 -10.27 36.07 -0.79
N THR A 463 -9.60 36.49 -1.86
CA THR A 463 -9.31 35.64 -3.02
C THR A 463 -8.28 34.57 -2.65
N GLY A 464 -8.66 33.31 -2.79
CA GLY A 464 -7.74 32.18 -2.65
C GLY A 464 -7.02 31.85 -3.95
N THR A 465 -5.94 31.08 -3.84
CA THR A 465 -5.13 30.66 -5.00
C THR A 465 -4.96 29.15 -5.02
N SER A 466 -4.76 28.62 -6.23
CA SER A 466 -4.52 27.19 -6.46
C SER A 466 -3.51 27.11 -7.59
N ILE A 467 -2.39 26.46 -7.31
CA ILE A 467 -1.23 26.40 -8.20
C ILE A 467 -0.74 24.96 -8.24
N GLU A 468 -0.52 24.45 -9.44
CA GLU A 468 0.23 23.22 -9.63
C GLU A 468 1.72 23.53 -9.68
N GLU A 469 2.51 22.81 -8.90
CA GLU A 469 3.96 23.00 -8.80
C GLU A 469 4.69 21.66 -8.75
N ALA A 470 6.01 21.68 -8.92
CA ALA A 470 6.83 20.48 -8.73
C ALA A 470 6.63 19.93 -7.31
N ALA A 471 6.43 18.62 -7.19
CA ALA A 471 6.27 18.00 -5.89
C ALA A 471 7.51 18.23 -5.02
N SER A 472 7.30 18.56 -3.75
CA SER A 472 8.40 18.73 -2.80
C SER A 472 8.89 17.40 -2.20
N LEU A 473 8.24 16.27 -2.54
CA LEU A 473 8.60 14.93 -2.11
C LEU A 473 8.96 14.06 -3.33
N PRO A 474 10.08 13.31 -3.28
CA PRO A 474 10.58 12.51 -4.41
C PRO A 474 9.66 11.34 -4.82
N ASP A 475 8.80 10.85 -3.92
CA ASP A 475 7.89 9.71 -4.21
C ASP A 475 6.50 10.14 -4.72
N ALA A 476 6.31 11.41 -5.05
CA ALA A 476 5.03 11.88 -5.57
C ALA A 476 4.85 11.39 -7.02
N ASN A 477 3.86 10.53 -7.23
CA ASN A 477 3.37 10.17 -8.56
C ASN A 477 1.92 10.70 -8.73
N PRO A 478 1.68 11.68 -9.64
CA PRO A 478 2.65 12.35 -10.50
C PRO A 478 3.61 13.27 -9.72
N ALA A 479 4.75 13.63 -10.35
CA ALA A 479 5.83 14.48 -9.81
C ALA A 479 5.42 15.96 -9.56
N ARG A 480 4.12 16.19 -9.37
CA ARG A 480 3.48 17.49 -9.25
C ARG A 480 2.55 17.46 -8.05
N GLN A 481 2.47 18.59 -7.37
CA GLN A 481 1.58 18.78 -6.24
C GLN A 481 0.72 20.01 -6.46
N ILE A 482 -0.44 20.03 -5.80
CA ILE A 482 -1.35 21.16 -5.84
C ILE A 482 -1.19 21.92 -4.54
N ARG A 483 -0.74 23.17 -4.63
CA ARG A 483 -0.76 24.11 -3.51
C ARG A 483 -2.07 24.86 -3.53
N ILE A 484 -2.82 24.78 -2.43
CA ILE A 484 -4.09 25.49 -2.26
C ILE A 484 -3.93 26.50 -1.12
N CYS A 485 -4.11 27.77 -1.44
CA CYS A 485 -4.19 28.84 -0.45
C CYS A 485 -5.65 29.26 -0.33
N GLY A 486 -6.22 29.01 0.84
CA GLY A 486 -7.59 29.37 1.17
C GLY A 486 -7.66 30.26 2.39
N SER A 487 -8.77 30.96 2.51
CA SER A 487 -9.15 31.68 3.72
C SER A 487 -10.60 31.32 4.03
N GLY A 488 -11.08 31.67 5.22
CA GLY A 488 -12.45 31.43 5.62
C GLY A 488 -12.67 31.51 7.12
N ALA A 489 -13.93 31.68 7.53
CA ALA A 489 -14.30 31.75 8.93
C ALA A 489 -14.51 30.35 9.53
N ASP A 490 -15.38 29.54 8.91
CA ASP A 490 -15.59 28.14 9.26
C ASP A 490 -16.28 27.38 8.11
N ILE A 491 -16.29 26.05 8.19
CA ILE A 491 -17.10 25.16 7.35
C ILE A 491 -18.12 24.49 8.30
N TRP A 492 -19.01 25.31 8.85
CA TRP A 492 -20.00 24.92 9.85
C TRP A 492 -21.17 25.91 9.87
N GLY A 493 -22.36 25.46 10.29
CA GLY A 493 -23.53 26.33 10.40
C GLY A 493 -24.18 26.63 9.04
N SER A 494 -24.53 27.89 8.78
CA SER A 494 -25.32 28.31 7.60
C SER A 494 -24.49 28.89 6.44
N SER A 495 -23.19 29.09 6.62
CA SER A 495 -22.33 29.67 5.58
C SER A 495 -20.90 29.17 5.72
N ASP A 496 -20.43 28.47 4.69
CA ASP A 496 -19.06 27.96 4.68
C ASP A 496 -18.10 28.95 4.02
N GLY A 497 -16.88 29.06 4.55
CA GLY A 497 -15.79 29.88 4.02
C GLY A 497 -14.56 29.05 3.69
N PHE A 498 -14.20 28.86 2.42
CA PHE A 498 -12.98 28.14 2.00
C PHE A 498 -12.63 28.31 0.51
N ARG A 499 -11.42 27.88 0.12
CA ARG A 499 -11.01 27.68 -1.28
C ARG A 499 -11.38 26.27 -1.74
N TYR A 500 -12.10 26.14 -2.86
CA TYR A 500 -12.53 24.86 -3.40
C TYR A 500 -11.95 24.61 -4.79
N VAL A 501 -11.29 23.47 -4.98
CA VAL A 501 -10.82 22.97 -6.27
C VAL A 501 -11.61 21.70 -6.57
N ALA A 502 -12.38 21.69 -7.65
CA ALA A 502 -13.38 20.66 -7.88
C ALA A 502 -13.64 20.42 -9.38
N ARG A 503 -14.26 19.28 -9.67
CA ARG A 503 -14.86 18.95 -10.97
C ARG A 503 -16.31 18.54 -10.77
N THR A 504 -17.17 18.83 -11.74
CA THR A 504 -18.56 18.34 -11.73
C THR A 504 -18.61 16.89 -12.22
N SER A 505 -19.53 16.10 -11.68
CA SER A 505 -19.78 14.74 -12.17
C SER A 505 -21.26 14.38 -12.10
N ASP A 506 -21.74 13.73 -13.16
CA ASP A 506 -23.12 13.28 -13.30
C ASP A 506 -23.29 11.77 -13.07
N SER A 507 -22.19 11.04 -12.83
CA SER A 507 -22.17 9.55 -12.80
C SER A 507 -22.73 8.91 -11.53
N GLY A 508 -23.07 9.70 -10.49
CA GLY A 508 -23.57 9.23 -9.19
C GLY A 508 -22.58 8.42 -8.33
N ILE A 509 -21.53 7.85 -8.95
CA ILE A 509 -20.42 7.15 -8.31
C ILE A 509 -19.14 7.93 -8.61
N LEU A 510 -18.37 8.23 -7.56
CA LEU A 510 -17.15 9.02 -7.62
C LEU A 510 -16.05 8.33 -6.82
N GLU A 511 -14.86 8.24 -7.42
CA GLU A 511 -13.63 7.83 -6.77
C GLU A 511 -12.60 8.95 -6.92
N PHE A 512 -11.96 9.32 -5.82
CA PHE A 512 -10.88 10.30 -5.77
C PHE A 512 -10.00 10.04 -4.55
N GLN A 513 -8.69 10.14 -4.72
CA GLN A 513 -7.68 9.96 -3.68
C GLN A 513 -6.78 11.19 -3.64
N ALA A 514 -6.40 11.64 -2.44
CA ALA A 514 -5.45 12.73 -2.25
C ALA A 514 -4.60 12.48 -1.01
N ARG A 515 -3.32 12.89 -1.08
CA ARG A 515 -2.37 12.86 0.04
C ARG A 515 -2.04 14.29 0.47
N LEU A 516 -2.22 14.60 1.75
CA LEU A 516 -1.81 15.89 2.32
C LEU A 516 -0.30 15.85 2.59
N ILE A 517 0.45 16.74 1.93
CA ILE A 517 1.92 16.81 2.04
C ILE A 517 2.35 17.83 3.11
N ALA A 518 1.77 19.02 3.08
CA ALA A 518 2.10 20.10 3.99
C ALA A 518 0.84 20.87 4.38
N TYR A 519 0.82 21.37 5.62
CA TYR A 519 -0.26 22.18 6.16
C TYR A 519 0.32 23.33 7.00
N ALA A 520 0.27 24.55 6.47
CA ALA A 520 0.90 25.72 7.07
C ALA A 520 0.11 27.01 6.78
N ALA A 521 0.40 28.07 7.54
CA ALA A 521 -0.07 29.43 7.30
C ALA A 521 1.15 30.36 7.14
N PRO A 522 1.16 31.32 6.19
CA PRO A 522 2.30 32.21 6.01
C PRO A 522 2.51 33.12 7.23
N GLY A 523 3.68 33.02 7.88
CA GLY A 523 4.10 33.92 8.95
C GLY A 523 3.46 33.66 10.33
N GLU A 524 2.63 32.63 10.47
CA GLU A 524 1.97 32.28 11.72
C GLU A 524 1.59 30.79 11.78
N THR A 525 1.20 30.31 12.97
CA THR A 525 0.66 28.96 13.13
C THR A 525 -0.82 28.94 12.68
N PRO A 526 -1.25 28.00 11.82
CA PRO A 526 -2.65 27.86 11.47
C PRO A 526 -3.56 27.74 12.69
N ASN A 527 -4.78 28.26 12.58
CA ASN A 527 -5.79 28.09 13.62
C ASN A 527 -6.01 26.59 13.87
N ALA A 528 -6.11 26.19 15.16
CA ALA A 528 -6.29 24.80 15.55
C ALA A 528 -7.49 24.09 14.87
N TRP A 529 -8.53 24.86 14.49
CA TRP A 529 -9.73 24.40 13.82
C TRP A 529 -9.77 24.67 12.31
N ALA A 530 -8.69 25.18 11.72
CA ALA A 530 -8.55 25.26 10.27
C ALA A 530 -8.64 23.84 9.68
N LYS A 531 -9.33 23.68 8.54
CA LYS A 531 -9.69 22.38 7.97
C LYS A 531 -9.13 22.24 6.55
N VAL A 532 -8.65 21.05 6.22
CA VAL A 532 -8.31 20.63 4.85
C VAL A 532 -8.78 19.20 4.63
N GLY A 533 -9.26 18.88 3.42
CA GLY A 533 -9.82 17.56 3.16
C GLY A 533 -10.51 17.43 1.81
N LEU A 534 -11.17 16.28 1.65
CA LEU A 534 -11.95 15.93 0.47
C LEU A 534 -13.44 16.19 0.73
N MET A 535 -14.11 16.84 -0.21
CA MET A 535 -15.51 17.22 -0.07
C MET A 535 -16.31 16.92 -1.34
N ILE A 536 -17.48 16.33 -1.15
CA ILE A 536 -18.56 16.24 -2.14
C ILE A 536 -19.62 17.26 -1.76
N ARG A 537 -20.09 18.03 -2.74
CA ARG A 537 -21.03 19.12 -2.50
C ARG A 537 -22.04 19.25 -3.62
N SER A 538 -23.29 19.49 -3.24
CA SER A 538 -24.41 19.65 -4.18
C SER A 538 -24.33 20.91 -5.06
N ALA A 539 -23.72 21.99 -4.55
CA ALA A 539 -23.57 23.25 -5.28
C ALA A 539 -22.42 24.11 -4.71
N THR A 540 -21.97 25.11 -5.48
CA THR A 540 -20.91 26.04 -5.05
C THR A 540 -21.42 27.24 -4.22
N ASN A 541 -22.63 27.15 -3.67
CA ASN A 541 -23.11 28.18 -2.74
C ASN A 541 -22.67 27.85 -1.29
N PRO A 542 -22.43 28.88 -0.43
CA PRO A 542 -21.93 28.68 0.94
C PRO A 542 -22.82 27.83 1.84
N SER A 543 -24.12 27.73 1.53
CA SER A 543 -25.12 26.98 2.28
C SER A 543 -25.39 25.56 1.74
N ALA A 544 -24.71 25.14 0.67
CA ALA A 544 -25.07 23.91 -0.03
C ALA A 544 -24.87 22.67 0.85
N ALA A 545 -25.67 21.64 0.60
CA ALA A 545 -25.49 20.33 1.23
C ALA A 545 -24.14 19.73 0.82
N HIS A 546 -23.43 19.15 1.78
CA HIS A 546 -22.10 18.59 1.57
C HIS A 546 -21.82 17.40 2.49
N ALA A 547 -20.90 16.56 2.06
CA ALA A 547 -20.24 15.55 2.89
C ALA A 547 -18.73 15.69 2.71
N HIS A 548 -17.97 15.72 3.80
CA HIS A 548 -16.53 15.85 3.71
C HIS A 548 -15.77 15.00 4.73
N MET A 549 -14.60 14.53 4.31
CA MET A 549 -13.60 13.89 5.14
C MET A 549 -12.45 14.87 5.30
N LEU A 550 -12.18 15.32 6.52
CA LEU A 550 -11.21 16.39 6.78
C LEU A 550 -10.23 16.03 7.89
N THR A 551 -9.10 16.74 7.87
CA THR A 551 -8.22 16.90 9.03
C THR A 551 -8.22 18.36 9.47
N ALA A 552 -8.41 18.58 10.77
CA ALA A 552 -8.16 19.86 11.41
C ALA A 552 -6.66 20.00 11.69
N TYR A 553 -6.17 21.24 11.78
CA TYR A 553 -4.74 21.49 12.01
C TYR A 553 -4.22 20.86 13.31
N ALA A 554 -4.95 21.04 14.42
CA ALA A 554 -4.55 20.49 15.73
C ALA A 554 -5.62 19.60 16.40
N ASN A 555 -6.82 19.50 15.82
CA ASN A 555 -7.98 18.82 16.43
C ASN A 555 -8.38 17.49 15.74
N GLY A 556 -7.47 16.88 14.98
CA GLY A 556 -7.63 15.54 14.43
C GLY A 556 -8.52 15.45 13.18
N LYS A 557 -8.84 14.21 12.80
CA LYS A 557 -9.58 13.87 11.58
C LYS A 557 -11.05 13.63 11.87
N ARG A 558 -11.96 14.01 10.96
CA ARG A 558 -13.40 13.82 11.14
C ARG A 558 -14.15 13.75 9.81
N PHE A 559 -15.20 12.93 9.79
CA PHE A 559 -16.24 13.01 8.77
C PHE A 559 -17.36 13.95 9.24
N GLN A 560 -17.78 14.89 8.41
CA GLN A 560 -18.95 15.74 8.69
C GLN A 560 -19.80 15.94 7.46
N TYR A 561 -21.04 16.34 7.66
CA TYR A 561 -22.00 16.56 6.60
C TYR A 561 -23.03 17.63 7.00
N ARG A 562 -23.66 18.23 6.00
CA ARG A 562 -24.82 19.11 6.12
C ARG A 562 -25.82 18.80 5.02
#